data_AF-A0A4V5NCV6-F1
#
_entry.id   AF-A0A4V5NCV6-F1
#
_cell.length_a   1.000
_cell.length_b   1.000
_cell.length_c   1.000
_cell.angle_alpha   90.00
_cell.angle_beta   90.00
_cell.angle_gamma   90.00
#
_symmetry.space_group_name_H-M   'P 1'
#
loop_
_entity.id
_entity.type
_entity.pdbx_description
1 polymer ?
#
loop_
_entity_poly.entity_id
_entity_poly.type
_entity_poly.pdbx_seq_one_letter_code
_entity_poly.pdbx_strand_id
1 'polypeptide(L)'
;MYFKTFSLISRNAKFLRMYSVVRPTGALLSALLGQLEVPNVVLEREPEITTDPRGIALDEDGIRCIQAAGMYDRIHSQIALCHKMFFISAFLVGADGKTGTNYEETWVALNWHITLPTPKTHPDFPLWQLGYTPEDVYDAFFPPNFRFLCNPARPSVCGRFGLPGDRLWRFEFVVGSAEDPARMATDEETSKIIHPYITHPGSKYGLRHDIRFPTDCIETLRSRPFNFLARSCNYWALNRVLIVGDAAHVFPPFGGQGITSGFRDATGLAWRLCHLYRNPKTDHQKLLRGWYLERKQQLEHSLAATIRNGEFVTNSNFFKAFFRDWVLWAMQLVPSWKRRTDKAGRATTRYHHLPGLPFLPEYGGGVNLAQVYARPLDGPADAVTFTDDLIFGRNKKGIVQLLIIVDKASQVGIAVEEAEGVPELFGDLVREGEATLLVNDLAATSNDVHGRRGWIVARVASGDEFAREKKLCGSRPSPANYNAWRIRDELKANAKYVLVRADKFVFAACINREELEVALLSLPECLHGH
;
A
#
# COMPACT_ATOMS: atom_id res chain seq x y z
N MET A 1 -28.91 -10.49 -7.52
CA MET A 1 -29.65 -11.76 -7.35
C MET A 1 -28.67 -12.94 -7.16
N TYR A 2 -27.74 -12.85 -6.20
CA TYR A 2 -26.62 -13.81 -6.02
C TYR A 2 -26.56 -14.39 -4.60
N PHE A 3 -27.71 -14.80 -4.06
CA PHE A 3 -27.78 -15.57 -2.81
C PHE A 3 -28.82 -16.68 -2.97
N LYS A 4 -28.53 -17.66 -3.82
CA LYS A 4 -29.23 -18.95 -3.76
C LYS A 4 -28.17 -20.05 -3.86
N THR A 5 -28.27 -20.96 -2.90
CA THR A 5 -27.57 -22.25 -2.80
C THR A 5 -26.23 -22.25 -2.06
N PHE A 6 -26.28 -22.35 -0.73
CA PHE A 6 -25.22 -22.99 0.06
C PHE A 6 -25.84 -23.72 1.26
N SER A 7 -26.29 -24.95 1.02
CA SER A 7 -26.72 -25.90 2.06
C SER A 7 -26.07 -27.23 1.75
N LEU A 8 -24.96 -27.52 2.41
CA LEU A 8 -24.45 -28.84 2.79
C LEU A 8 -23.05 -28.60 3.36
N ILE A 9 -22.86 -28.90 4.65
CA ILE A 9 -21.62 -29.34 5.33
C ILE A 9 -21.83 -29.19 6.86
N SER A 10 -21.79 -30.35 7.53
CA SER A 10 -21.91 -30.66 8.97
C SER A 10 -21.82 -29.51 10.00
N ARG A 11 -22.77 -29.44 10.93
CA ARG A 11 -22.84 -28.44 12.03
C ARG A 11 -21.75 -28.57 13.11
N ASN A 12 -20.88 -29.58 13.06
CA ASN A 12 -19.98 -29.95 14.17
C ASN A 12 -18.50 -29.55 14.03
N ALA A 13 -18.14 -28.72 13.03
CA ALA A 13 -16.74 -28.39 12.77
C ALA A 13 -16.34 -27.03 13.38
N LYS A 14 -15.35 -27.01 14.29
CA LYS A 14 -14.77 -25.79 14.92
C LYS A 14 -13.88 -24.99 13.93
N PHE A 15 -14.42 -24.58 12.80
CA PHE A 15 -13.69 -23.74 11.81
C PHE A 15 -14.37 -22.40 11.65
N LEU A 16 -13.58 -21.34 11.48
CA LEU A 16 -14.10 -20.09 10.95
C LEU A 16 -14.40 -20.33 9.46
N ARG A 17 -15.68 -20.48 9.12
CA ARG A 17 -16.10 -20.61 7.71
C ARG A 17 -16.09 -19.24 7.06
N MET A 18 -14.97 -18.90 6.43
CA MET A 18 -14.86 -17.70 5.63
C MET A 18 -15.16 -18.04 4.18
N TYR A 19 -16.24 -17.52 3.63
CA TYR A 19 -16.51 -17.61 2.21
C TYR A 19 -15.82 -16.43 1.55
N SER A 20 -14.56 -16.63 1.16
CA SER A 20 -13.81 -15.64 0.40
C SER A 20 -13.53 -16.19 -0.99
N VAL A 21 -13.96 -15.46 -2.01
CA VAL A 21 -13.48 -15.63 -3.39
C VAL A 21 -11.98 -15.30 -3.37
N VAL A 22 -11.13 -16.12 -3.98
CA VAL A 22 -9.67 -15.94 -4.15
C VAL A 22 -9.42 -14.76 -5.10
N ARG A 23 -9.74 -13.58 -4.61
CA ARG A 23 -9.19 -12.31 -5.05
C ARG A 23 -8.04 -11.93 -4.11
N PRO A 24 -7.17 -10.98 -4.48
CA PRO A 24 -6.00 -10.62 -3.67
C PRO A 24 -6.33 -10.37 -2.19
N THR A 25 -7.45 -9.69 -1.89
CA THR A 25 -7.93 -9.44 -0.52
C THR A 25 -8.21 -10.72 0.26
N GLY A 26 -8.90 -11.68 -0.35
CA GLY A 26 -9.25 -12.95 0.28
C GLY A 26 -8.04 -13.83 0.54
N ALA A 27 -7.12 -13.89 -0.44
CA ALA A 27 -5.85 -14.60 -0.32
C ALA A 27 -4.98 -14.01 0.80
N LEU A 28 -4.88 -12.68 0.88
CA LEU A 28 -4.15 -12.01 1.96
C LEU A 28 -4.78 -12.30 3.33
N LEU A 29 -6.11 -12.17 3.45
CA LEU A 29 -6.80 -12.45 4.71
C LEU A 29 -6.57 -13.89 5.17
N SER A 30 -6.65 -14.86 4.27
CA SER A 30 -6.37 -16.27 4.57
C SER A 30 -4.93 -16.48 5.04
N ALA A 31 -3.95 -15.85 4.39
CA ALA A 31 -2.54 -15.93 4.79
C ALA A 31 -2.31 -15.33 6.19
N LEU A 32 -2.90 -14.17 6.48
CA LEU A 32 -2.81 -13.53 7.80
C LEU A 32 -3.49 -14.38 8.89
N LEU A 33 -4.67 -14.94 8.61
CA LEU A 33 -5.34 -15.88 9.52
C LEU A 33 -4.50 -17.12 9.79
N GLY A 34 -3.82 -17.65 8.76
CA GLY A 34 -2.89 -18.78 8.91
C GLY A 34 -1.71 -18.46 9.84
N GLN A 35 -1.13 -17.26 9.73
CA GLN A 35 -0.06 -16.81 10.64
C GLN A 35 -0.53 -16.65 12.09
N LEU A 36 -1.78 -16.23 12.27
CA LEU A 36 -2.46 -16.10 13.56
C LEU A 36 -3.04 -17.43 14.08
N GLU A 37 -2.76 -18.55 13.39
CA GLU A 37 -3.21 -19.91 13.75
C GLU A 37 -4.74 -20.05 13.80
N VAL A 38 -5.44 -19.29 12.96
CA VAL A 38 -6.90 -19.37 12.81
C VAL A 38 -7.25 -20.30 11.64
N PRO A 39 -7.84 -21.48 11.91
CA PRO A 39 -8.24 -22.41 10.86
C PRO A 39 -9.29 -21.77 9.95
N ASN A 40 -8.99 -21.73 8.65
CA ASN A 40 -9.86 -21.14 7.64
C ASN A 40 -9.85 -21.97 6.34
N VAL A 41 -10.91 -21.84 5.56
CA VAL A 41 -11.08 -22.47 4.24
C VAL A 41 -11.36 -21.35 3.24
N VAL A 42 -10.80 -21.45 2.05
CA VAL A 42 -11.04 -20.50 0.96
C VAL A 42 -11.70 -21.24 -0.20
N LEU A 43 -12.72 -20.62 -0.80
CA LEU A 43 -13.51 -21.21 -1.88
C LEU A 43 -13.44 -20.30 -3.10
N GLU A 44 -12.80 -20.77 -4.17
CA GLU A 44 -12.74 -20.08 -5.45
C GLU A 44 -13.62 -20.79 -6.48
N ARG A 45 -14.29 -19.99 -7.31
CA ARG A 45 -15.10 -20.47 -8.42
C ARG A 45 -14.20 -20.93 -9.58
N GLU A 46 -13.19 -20.15 -9.90
CA GLU A 46 -12.30 -20.42 -11.02
C GLU A 46 -11.21 -21.45 -10.63
N PRO A 47 -10.91 -22.45 -11.48
CA PRO A 47 -9.92 -23.48 -11.16
C PRO A 47 -8.48 -22.95 -11.15
N GLU A 48 -8.23 -21.82 -11.82
CA GLU A 48 -6.90 -21.23 -12.01
C GLU A 48 -6.86 -19.75 -11.62
N ILE A 49 -5.66 -19.25 -11.32
CA ILE A 49 -5.46 -17.82 -11.05
C ILE A 49 -5.62 -16.99 -12.34
N THR A 50 -6.18 -15.79 -12.21
CA THR A 50 -6.14 -14.83 -13.31
C THR A 50 -4.71 -14.29 -13.46
N THR A 51 -4.09 -14.53 -14.63
CA THR A 51 -2.74 -14.05 -14.97
C THR A 51 -2.71 -12.66 -15.59
N ASP A 52 -3.89 -12.11 -15.90
CA ASP A 52 -4.07 -10.80 -16.50
C ASP A 52 -3.82 -9.65 -15.50
N PRO A 53 -2.80 -8.79 -15.72
CA PRO A 53 -2.43 -7.74 -14.77
C PRO A 53 -3.44 -6.59 -14.80
N ARG A 54 -4.32 -6.56 -13.78
CA ARG A 54 -5.38 -5.56 -13.61
C ARG A 54 -4.93 -4.34 -12.81
N GLY A 55 -4.25 -4.57 -11.68
CA GLY A 55 -3.60 -3.54 -10.88
C GLY A 55 -2.10 -3.55 -11.14
N ILE A 56 -1.51 -2.38 -11.33
CA ILE A 56 -0.09 -2.23 -11.70
C ILE A 56 0.76 -1.54 -10.62
N ALA A 57 0.14 -1.13 -9.51
CA ALA A 57 0.81 -0.43 -8.43
C ALA A 57 0.23 -0.79 -7.06
N LEU A 58 1.08 -0.78 -6.05
CA LEU A 58 0.75 -0.85 -4.63
C LEU A 58 1.44 0.32 -3.94
N ASP A 59 0.76 0.93 -2.97
CA ASP A 59 1.38 1.95 -2.12
C ASP A 59 2.17 1.33 -0.96
N GLU A 60 2.79 2.17 -0.14
CA GLU A 60 3.62 1.73 1.00
C GLU A 60 2.84 0.82 1.97
N ASP A 61 1.56 1.09 2.24
CA ASP A 61 0.74 0.23 3.11
C ASP A 61 0.44 -1.11 2.45
N GLY A 62 0.16 -1.11 1.14
CA GLY A 62 -0.08 -2.34 0.38
C GLY A 62 1.12 -3.29 0.45
N ILE A 63 2.32 -2.75 0.27
CA ILE A 63 3.57 -3.49 0.41
C ILE A 63 3.76 -4.00 1.85
N ARG A 64 3.49 -3.14 2.85
CA ARG A 64 3.54 -3.51 4.28
C ARG A 64 2.55 -4.61 4.64
N CYS A 65 1.39 -4.69 3.98
CA CYS A 65 0.43 -5.78 4.18
C CYS A 65 0.97 -7.11 3.63
N ILE A 66 1.62 -7.10 2.46
CA ILE A 66 2.24 -8.30 1.91
C ILE A 66 3.46 -8.75 2.75
N GLN A 67 4.20 -7.79 3.31
CA GLN A 67 5.25 -8.08 4.28
C GLN A 67 4.70 -8.76 5.52
N ALA A 68 3.57 -8.28 6.06
CA ALA A 68 2.91 -8.94 7.20
C ALA A 68 2.61 -10.41 6.88
N ALA A 69 2.11 -10.72 5.68
CA ALA A 69 1.90 -12.09 5.20
C ALA A 69 3.20 -12.90 4.95
N GLY A 70 4.37 -12.34 5.22
CA GLY A 70 5.66 -13.02 5.14
C GLY A 70 6.16 -13.25 3.71
N MET A 71 5.64 -12.51 2.74
CA MET A 71 5.96 -12.69 1.31
C MET A 71 6.94 -11.66 0.76
N TYR A 72 7.33 -10.66 1.55
CA TYR A 72 8.21 -9.57 1.10
C TYR A 72 9.50 -10.07 0.44
N ASP A 73 10.21 -11.00 1.09
CA ASP A 73 11.45 -11.59 0.58
C ASP A 73 11.30 -12.21 -0.83
N ARG A 74 10.10 -12.69 -1.19
CA ARG A 74 9.84 -13.28 -2.51
C ARG A 74 9.47 -12.24 -3.57
N ILE A 75 8.82 -11.16 -3.18
CA ILE A 75 8.24 -10.19 -4.12
C ILE A 75 9.05 -8.90 -4.27
N HIS A 76 9.90 -8.56 -3.29
CA HIS A 76 10.56 -7.26 -3.26
C HIS A 76 11.49 -7.02 -4.46
N SER A 77 12.05 -8.09 -5.04
CA SER A 77 12.84 -8.08 -6.27
C SER A 77 12.01 -8.15 -7.56
N GLN A 78 10.73 -8.51 -7.45
CA GLN A 78 9.76 -8.56 -8.55
C GLN A 78 8.92 -7.28 -8.66
N ILE A 79 8.99 -6.42 -7.65
CA ILE A 79 8.34 -5.10 -7.66
C ILE A 79 9.28 -4.12 -8.35
N ALA A 80 8.90 -3.69 -9.55
CA ALA A 80 9.58 -2.58 -10.19
C ALA A 80 9.35 -1.29 -9.39
N LEU A 81 10.42 -0.51 -9.28
CA LEU A 81 10.36 0.79 -8.65
C LEU A 81 9.87 1.81 -9.68
N CYS A 82 8.74 2.43 -9.38
CA CYS A 82 8.38 3.68 -10.01
C CYS A 82 9.36 4.76 -9.51
N HIS A 83 10.47 4.94 -10.22
CA HIS A 83 11.57 5.83 -9.82
C HIS A 83 11.07 7.26 -9.61
N LYS A 84 10.10 7.67 -10.43
CA LYS A 84 9.23 8.85 -10.27
C LYS A 84 7.93 8.54 -11.01
N MET A 85 6.77 8.74 -10.39
CA MET A 85 5.63 9.15 -11.22
C MET A 85 6.01 10.54 -11.72
N PHE A 86 6.25 10.70 -13.02
CA PHE A 86 6.38 12.03 -13.59
C PHE A 86 4.97 12.61 -13.66
N PHE A 87 4.56 13.07 -12.50
CA PHE A 87 3.45 13.95 -12.32
C PHE A 87 3.80 15.24 -13.03
N ILE A 88 3.19 15.48 -14.20
CA ILE A 88 2.93 16.87 -14.54
C ILE A 88 2.07 17.45 -13.40
N SER A 89 1.26 16.64 -12.70
CA SER A 89 0.28 17.01 -11.69
C SER A 89 0.62 16.61 -10.24
N ALA A 90 0.92 17.57 -9.36
CA ALA A 90 1.00 17.33 -7.91
C ALA A 90 -0.26 16.59 -7.40
N PHE A 91 -0.07 15.52 -6.62
CA PHE A 91 -1.14 14.93 -5.82
C PHE A 91 -1.63 16.01 -4.84
N LEU A 92 -2.84 16.53 -5.05
CA LEU A 92 -3.49 17.39 -4.09
C LEU A 92 -4.02 16.51 -2.94
N VAL A 93 -3.14 16.15 -2.01
CA VAL A 93 -3.55 15.60 -0.72
C VAL A 93 -4.01 16.77 0.15
N GLY A 94 -5.23 17.22 -0.15
CA GLY A 94 -6.00 18.13 0.70
C GLY A 94 -7.38 17.50 0.88
N ALA A 95 -7.61 16.91 2.05
CA ALA A 95 -8.83 16.19 2.40
C ALA A 95 -9.89 17.11 2.99
N ASP A 96 -10.23 18.20 2.28
CA ASP A 96 -11.40 19.02 2.59
C ASP A 96 -12.41 18.83 1.45
N GLY A 97 -12.96 17.61 1.34
CA GLY A 97 -13.92 17.23 0.30
C GLY A 97 -15.20 16.68 0.93
N LYS A 98 -16.34 17.27 0.54
CA LYS A 98 -17.67 16.81 0.96
C LYS A 98 -17.88 15.33 0.61
N THR A 99 -18.37 14.55 1.56
CA THR A 99 -18.84 13.18 1.34
C THR A 99 -20.01 13.19 0.33
N GLY A 100 -19.87 12.50 -0.80
CA GLY A 100 -20.99 12.28 -1.74
C GLY A 100 -20.78 12.67 -3.21
N THR A 101 -19.56 12.65 -3.74
CA THR A 101 -19.36 12.78 -5.20
C THR A 101 -19.43 11.39 -5.88
N ASN A 102 -20.30 11.26 -6.87
CA ASN A 102 -20.37 10.07 -7.71
C ASN A 102 -19.31 10.19 -8.81
N TYR A 103 -18.36 9.27 -8.84
CA TYR A 103 -17.50 9.06 -10.01
C TYR A 103 -18.04 7.85 -10.77
N GLU A 104 -18.28 8.04 -12.06
CA GLU A 104 -18.71 6.99 -12.99
C GLU A 104 -18.13 7.32 -14.37
N GLU A 105 -17.08 6.61 -14.77
CA GLU A 105 -16.46 6.75 -16.09
C GLU A 105 -16.08 5.38 -16.63
N THR A 106 -16.13 5.23 -17.95
CA THR A 106 -15.63 4.03 -18.63
C THR A 106 -14.29 4.32 -19.27
N TRP A 107 -13.34 3.43 -19.08
CA TRP A 107 -11.99 3.52 -19.63
C TRP A 107 -11.70 2.28 -20.47
N VAL A 108 -10.97 2.42 -21.56
CA VAL A 108 -10.31 1.28 -22.20
C VAL A 108 -8.91 1.18 -21.62
N ALA A 109 -8.51 -0.01 -21.16
CA ALA A 109 -7.15 -0.26 -20.74
C ALA A 109 -6.52 -1.36 -21.60
N LEU A 110 -5.31 -1.06 -22.07
CA LEU A 110 -4.47 -1.89 -22.90
C LEU A 110 -3.19 -2.25 -22.18
N ASN A 111 -2.77 -3.50 -22.36
CA ASN A 111 -1.47 -3.98 -21.94
C ASN A 111 -0.72 -4.48 -23.17
N TRP A 112 0.48 -3.97 -23.37
CA TRP A 112 1.36 -4.31 -24.48
C TRP A 112 2.62 -4.99 -23.97
N HIS A 113 3.12 -5.94 -24.74
CA HIS A 113 4.50 -6.41 -24.65
C HIS A 113 5.29 -5.83 -25.83
N ILE A 114 6.42 -5.21 -25.54
CA ILE A 114 7.24 -4.51 -26.54
C ILE A 114 8.47 -5.35 -26.88
N THR A 115 8.61 -5.68 -28.16
CA THR A 115 9.84 -6.23 -28.72
C THR A 115 10.73 -5.10 -29.21
N LEU A 116 12.05 -5.22 -29.04
CA LEU A 116 12.97 -4.16 -29.44
C LEU A 116 13.24 -4.23 -30.95
N PRO A 117 13.00 -3.15 -31.73
CA PRO A 117 13.46 -3.09 -33.10
C PRO A 117 14.99 -3.04 -33.11
N THR A 118 15.60 -3.67 -34.11
CA THR A 118 17.06 -3.72 -34.27
C THR A 118 17.46 -3.26 -35.66
N PRO A 119 18.73 -2.86 -35.89
CA PRO A 119 19.22 -2.58 -37.24
C PRO A 119 19.08 -3.75 -38.23
N LYS A 120 18.90 -4.99 -37.74
CA LYS A 120 18.65 -6.17 -38.58
C LYS A 120 17.17 -6.33 -38.95
N THR A 121 16.26 -6.10 -38.00
CA THR A 121 14.81 -6.27 -38.23
C THR A 121 14.18 -5.04 -38.88
N HIS A 122 14.68 -3.85 -38.56
CA HIS A 122 14.18 -2.56 -39.03
C HIS A 122 15.34 -1.68 -39.52
N PRO A 123 16.04 -2.06 -40.61
CA PRO A 123 17.25 -1.38 -41.06
C PRO A 123 17.04 0.10 -41.38
N ASP A 124 15.84 0.46 -41.84
CA ASP A 124 15.50 1.83 -42.27
C ASP A 124 15.04 2.75 -41.13
N PHE A 125 15.05 2.28 -39.88
CA PHE A 125 14.60 3.10 -38.75
C PHE A 125 15.59 4.28 -38.52
N PRO A 126 15.14 5.55 -38.59
CA PRO A 126 16.05 6.69 -38.72
C PRO A 126 17.03 6.89 -37.55
N LEU A 127 16.66 6.46 -36.33
CA LEU A 127 17.49 6.70 -35.14
C LEU A 127 18.79 5.87 -35.14
N TRP A 128 18.88 4.80 -35.93
CA TRP A 128 20.13 4.04 -36.09
C TRP A 128 21.26 4.89 -36.66
N GLN A 129 20.94 5.79 -37.61
CA GLN A 129 21.92 6.70 -38.21
C GLN A 129 22.43 7.75 -37.22
N LEU A 130 21.68 7.97 -36.13
CA LEU A 130 22.04 8.87 -35.04
C LEU A 130 22.76 8.15 -33.89
N GLY A 131 23.07 6.85 -34.04
CA GLY A 131 23.81 6.06 -33.06
C GLY A 131 22.97 5.52 -31.90
N TYR A 132 21.64 5.55 -31.99
CA TYR A 132 20.78 4.97 -30.95
C TYR A 132 20.91 3.45 -30.92
N THR A 133 20.93 2.87 -29.72
CA THR A 133 20.77 1.42 -29.51
C THR A 133 19.28 1.03 -29.49
N PRO A 134 18.93 -0.27 -29.66
CA PRO A 134 17.56 -0.74 -29.47
C PRO A 134 16.95 -0.32 -28.13
N GLU A 135 17.75 -0.35 -27.07
CA GLU A 135 17.39 0.10 -25.73
C GLU A 135 17.13 1.62 -25.68
N ASP A 136 17.99 2.44 -26.31
CA ASP A 136 17.78 3.89 -26.37
C ASP A 136 16.49 4.25 -27.11
N VAL A 137 16.16 3.51 -28.18
CA VAL A 137 14.88 3.68 -28.88
C VAL A 137 13.73 3.33 -27.95
N TYR A 138 13.79 2.20 -27.26
CA TYR A 138 12.75 1.82 -26.31
C TYR A 138 12.56 2.83 -25.17
N ASP A 139 13.65 3.32 -24.58
CA ASP A 139 13.64 4.35 -23.55
C ASP A 139 13.13 5.71 -24.06
N ALA A 140 13.39 6.04 -25.32
CA ALA A 140 12.89 7.26 -25.92
C ALA A 140 11.36 7.25 -26.12
N PHE A 141 10.80 6.14 -26.61
CA PHE A 141 9.37 6.00 -26.94
C PHE A 141 8.50 5.54 -25.76
N PHE A 142 9.03 4.71 -24.88
CA PHE A 142 8.31 4.13 -23.74
C PHE A 142 9.00 4.48 -22.43
N PRO A 143 9.11 5.73 -22.02
CA PRO A 143 9.95 6.13 -20.89
C PRO A 143 9.56 5.45 -19.54
N PRO A 144 10.51 5.31 -18.60
CA PRO A 144 10.33 4.49 -17.38
C PRO A 144 9.30 5.03 -16.38
N ASN A 145 8.90 6.29 -16.51
CA ASN A 145 7.97 6.93 -15.58
C ASN A 145 6.53 6.75 -16.04
N PHE A 146 5.63 6.48 -15.09
CA PHE A 146 4.19 6.48 -15.33
C PHE A 146 3.67 7.92 -15.52
N ARG A 147 2.79 8.15 -16.50
CA ARG A 147 2.37 9.47 -16.98
C ARG A 147 0.86 9.58 -17.07
N PHE A 148 0.32 10.66 -16.51
CA PHE A 148 -1.05 11.10 -16.77
C PHE A 148 -1.04 12.14 -17.89
N LEU A 149 -1.76 11.82 -18.96
CA LEU A 149 -1.92 12.64 -20.16
C LEU A 149 -3.24 13.40 -20.03
N CYS A 150 -3.18 14.58 -19.44
CA CYS A 150 -4.35 15.38 -19.10
C CYS A 150 -4.94 16.17 -20.30
N ASN A 151 -5.08 15.49 -21.44
CA ASN A 151 -5.69 16.02 -22.65
C ASN A 151 -7.19 16.24 -22.42
N PRO A 152 -7.72 17.48 -22.52
CA PRO A 152 -9.13 17.76 -22.25
C PRO A 152 -10.13 16.99 -23.14
N ALA A 153 -9.72 16.60 -24.35
CA ALA A 153 -10.56 15.84 -25.27
C ALA A 153 -10.52 14.33 -25.00
N ARG A 154 -9.40 13.82 -24.47
CA ARG A 154 -9.20 12.39 -24.22
C ARG A 154 -8.20 12.18 -23.07
N PRO A 155 -8.63 12.32 -21.82
CA PRO A 155 -7.76 12.03 -20.69
C PRO A 155 -7.25 10.60 -20.79
N SER A 156 -5.95 10.42 -20.66
CA SER A 156 -5.29 9.13 -20.83
C SER A 156 -4.19 8.96 -19.79
N VAL A 157 -3.73 7.74 -19.59
CA VAL A 157 -2.62 7.41 -18.70
C VAL A 157 -1.79 6.30 -19.32
N CYS A 158 -0.48 6.39 -19.21
CA CYS A 158 0.40 5.37 -19.77
C CYS A 158 1.72 5.24 -19.01
N GLY A 159 2.34 4.07 -19.11
CA GLY A 159 3.66 3.85 -18.53
C GLY A 159 4.09 2.39 -18.49
N ARG A 160 5.37 2.19 -18.17
CA ARG A 160 5.92 0.85 -17.92
C ARG A 160 5.32 0.24 -16.65
N PHE A 161 5.15 -1.08 -16.67
CA PHE A 161 4.89 -1.87 -15.48
C PHE A 161 5.65 -3.20 -15.57
N GLY A 162 5.70 -3.95 -14.46
CA GLY A 162 6.59 -5.13 -14.39
C GLY A 162 8.06 -4.74 -14.34
N LEU A 163 8.94 -5.73 -14.34
CA LEU A 163 10.38 -5.51 -14.31
C LEU A 163 10.87 -4.82 -15.60
N PRO A 164 11.98 -4.06 -15.55
CA PRO A 164 12.49 -3.38 -16.75
C PRO A 164 12.70 -4.31 -17.96
N GLY A 165 13.09 -5.57 -17.71
CA GLY A 165 13.27 -6.59 -18.76
C GLY A 165 11.97 -7.16 -19.34
N ASP A 166 10.84 -7.03 -18.63
CA ASP A 166 9.56 -7.57 -19.09
C ASP A 166 9.00 -6.76 -20.27
N ARG A 167 9.46 -5.51 -20.44
CA ARG A 167 9.07 -4.58 -21.50
C ARG A 167 7.55 -4.42 -21.65
N LEU A 168 6.83 -4.45 -20.53
CA LEU A 168 5.40 -4.27 -20.52
C LEU A 168 5.03 -2.79 -20.47
N TRP A 169 4.01 -2.42 -21.24
CA TRP A 169 3.51 -1.06 -21.32
C TRP A 169 2.00 -1.04 -21.13
N ARG A 170 1.50 -0.16 -20.25
CA ARG A 170 0.07 0.06 -20.06
C ARG A 170 -0.34 1.37 -20.68
N PHE A 171 -1.49 1.37 -21.34
CA PHE A 171 -2.15 2.57 -21.83
C PHE A 171 -3.64 2.50 -21.49
N GLU A 172 -4.18 3.56 -20.91
CA GLU A 172 -5.62 3.68 -20.66
C GLU A 172 -6.14 5.03 -21.13
N PHE A 173 -7.39 5.07 -21.58
CA PHE A 173 -8.05 6.31 -21.97
C PHE A 173 -9.54 6.29 -21.64
N VAL A 174 -10.09 7.47 -21.37
CA VAL A 174 -11.53 7.67 -21.13
C VAL A 174 -12.33 7.45 -22.41
N VAL A 175 -13.41 6.68 -22.31
CA VAL A 175 -14.43 6.52 -23.34
C VAL A 175 -15.44 7.67 -23.20
N GLY A 176 -15.71 8.35 -24.31
CA GLY A 176 -16.68 9.44 -24.36
C GLY A 176 -18.10 8.92 -24.15
N SER A 177 -18.97 9.73 -23.57
CA SER A 177 -20.34 9.32 -23.18
C SER A 177 -21.22 8.86 -24.35
N ALA A 178 -20.88 9.22 -25.59
CA ALA A 178 -21.60 8.82 -26.80
C ALA A 178 -20.91 7.69 -27.58
N GLU A 179 -19.77 7.19 -27.09
CA GLU A 179 -18.99 6.13 -27.75
C GLU A 179 -19.35 4.76 -27.19
N ASP A 180 -19.27 3.73 -28.03
CA ASP A 180 -19.40 2.35 -27.57
C ASP A 180 -18.07 1.86 -26.97
N PRO A 181 -18.01 1.52 -25.66
CA PRO A 181 -16.78 1.05 -25.04
C PRO A 181 -16.19 -0.21 -25.67
N ALA A 182 -17.02 -1.11 -26.20
CA ALA A 182 -16.54 -2.34 -26.83
C ALA A 182 -15.84 -2.04 -28.17
N ARG A 183 -16.47 -1.19 -28.99
CA ARG A 183 -15.85 -0.67 -30.21
C ARG A 183 -14.56 0.09 -29.93
N MET A 184 -14.55 0.96 -28.91
CA MET A 184 -13.35 1.73 -28.55
C MET A 184 -12.18 0.86 -28.10
N ALA A 185 -12.42 -0.39 -27.69
CA ALA A 185 -11.38 -1.36 -27.33
C ALA A 185 -10.82 -2.14 -28.53
N THR A 186 -11.36 -1.96 -29.74
CA THR A 186 -10.86 -2.61 -30.96
C THR A 186 -9.51 -2.05 -31.41
N ASP A 187 -8.75 -2.85 -32.14
CA ASP A 187 -7.45 -2.44 -32.69
C ASP A 187 -7.57 -1.18 -33.58
N GLU A 188 -8.66 -1.07 -34.36
CA GLU A 188 -8.90 0.07 -35.24
C GLU A 188 -9.03 1.40 -34.46
N GLU A 189 -9.89 1.45 -33.43
CA GLU A 189 -10.11 2.69 -32.67
C GLU A 189 -8.94 2.99 -31.73
N THR A 190 -8.37 1.96 -31.10
CA THR A 190 -7.20 2.12 -30.22
C THR A 190 -5.98 2.62 -31.00
N SER A 191 -5.77 2.15 -32.23
CA SER A 191 -4.72 2.64 -33.13
C SER A 191 -4.83 4.13 -33.41
N LYS A 192 -6.05 4.65 -33.66
CA LYS A 192 -6.27 6.09 -33.90
C LYS A 192 -5.87 6.94 -32.69
N ILE A 193 -6.04 6.39 -31.48
CA ILE A 193 -5.70 7.08 -30.23
C ILE A 193 -4.21 6.94 -29.92
N ILE A 194 -3.63 5.75 -30.04
CA ILE A 194 -2.30 5.45 -29.48
C ILE A 194 -1.17 5.73 -30.48
N HIS A 195 -1.37 5.55 -31.79
CA HIS A 195 -0.33 5.83 -32.79
C HIS A 195 0.26 7.25 -32.72
N PRO A 196 -0.52 8.31 -32.45
CA PRO A 196 0.02 9.63 -32.18
C PRO A 196 1.00 9.68 -31.01
N TYR A 197 0.78 8.90 -29.94
CA TYR A 197 1.66 8.90 -28.76
C TYR A 197 2.99 8.18 -28.98
N ILE A 198 3.00 7.19 -29.87
CA ILE A 198 4.24 6.50 -30.29
C ILE A 198 4.83 7.11 -31.58
N THR A 199 4.35 8.28 -31.99
CA THR A 199 4.92 9.07 -33.09
C THR A 199 5.58 10.31 -32.51
N HIS A 200 6.89 10.43 -32.68
CA HIS A 200 7.64 11.59 -32.23
C HIS A 200 7.90 12.55 -33.38
N PRO A 201 7.87 13.87 -33.12
CA PRO A 201 8.21 14.85 -34.13
C PRO A 201 9.68 14.69 -34.54
N GLY A 202 9.95 14.72 -35.84
CA GLY A 202 11.31 14.56 -36.36
C GLY A 202 12.30 15.58 -35.77
N SER A 203 11.81 16.81 -35.53
CA SER A 203 12.57 17.92 -34.95
C SER A 203 13.18 17.60 -33.58
N LYS A 204 12.57 16.71 -32.79
CA LYS A 204 13.12 16.23 -31.50
C LYS A 204 14.49 15.56 -31.67
N TYR A 205 14.74 15.00 -32.85
CA TYR A 205 15.95 14.26 -33.20
C TYR A 205 16.76 14.92 -34.32
N GLY A 206 16.40 16.14 -34.73
CA GLY A 206 17.03 16.82 -35.87
C GLY A 206 16.66 16.23 -37.24
N LEU A 207 15.54 15.50 -37.34
CA LEU A 207 15.05 14.86 -38.56
C LEU A 207 13.93 15.66 -39.21
N ARG A 208 13.79 15.55 -40.53
CA ARG A 208 12.79 16.29 -41.33
C ARG A 208 11.37 15.74 -41.22
N HIS A 209 11.24 14.46 -40.91
CA HIS A 209 9.97 13.75 -40.86
C HIS A 209 9.77 13.13 -39.48
N ASP A 210 8.51 13.04 -39.08
CA ASP A 210 8.10 12.37 -37.85
C ASP A 210 8.40 10.88 -37.91
N ILE A 211 8.68 10.30 -36.75
CA ILE A 211 9.13 8.93 -36.62
C ILE A 211 8.17 8.20 -35.70
N ARG A 212 7.62 7.10 -36.17
CA ARG A 212 6.75 6.22 -35.37
C ARG A 212 7.51 4.98 -34.94
N PHE A 213 7.30 4.56 -33.70
CA PHE A 213 7.77 3.25 -33.25
C PHE A 213 7.14 2.13 -34.11
N PRO A 214 7.91 1.12 -34.56
CA PRO A 214 7.37 0.05 -35.41
C PRO A 214 6.23 -0.71 -34.71
N THR A 215 5.06 -0.79 -35.36
CA THR A 215 3.85 -1.36 -34.75
C THR A 215 3.87 -2.88 -34.69
N ASP A 216 4.61 -3.53 -35.58
CA ASP A 216 4.87 -4.98 -35.58
C ASP A 216 5.76 -5.42 -34.40
N CYS A 217 6.43 -4.46 -33.73
CA CYS A 217 7.14 -4.68 -32.48
C CYS A 217 6.23 -4.62 -31.24
N ILE A 218 4.92 -4.39 -31.41
CA ILE A 218 3.96 -4.23 -30.32
C ILE A 218 2.98 -5.41 -30.32
N GLU A 219 3.01 -6.20 -29.25
CA GLU A 219 2.05 -7.28 -29.04
C GLU A 219 0.98 -6.83 -28.04
N THR A 220 -0.29 -6.78 -28.48
CA THR A 220 -1.41 -6.48 -27.59
C THR A 220 -1.79 -7.71 -26.77
N LEU A 221 -1.35 -7.74 -25.52
CA LEU A 221 -1.73 -8.79 -24.55
C LEU A 221 -3.21 -8.66 -24.15
N ARG A 222 -3.72 -7.43 -24.11
CA ARG A 222 -5.09 -7.11 -23.73
C ARG A 222 -5.53 -5.75 -24.25
N SER A 223 -6.79 -5.64 -24.63
CA SER A 223 -7.53 -4.37 -24.75
C SER A 223 -8.98 -4.59 -24.30
N ARG A 224 -9.42 -3.93 -23.23
CA ARG A 224 -10.80 -4.10 -22.70
C ARG A 224 -11.36 -2.83 -22.08
N PRO A 225 -12.68 -2.59 -22.19
CA PRO A 225 -13.35 -1.55 -21.44
C PRO A 225 -13.54 -1.94 -19.97
N PHE A 226 -13.48 -0.96 -19.09
CA PHE A 226 -13.70 -1.05 -17.66
C PHE A 226 -14.58 0.10 -17.20
N ASN A 227 -15.65 -0.22 -16.49
CA ASN A 227 -16.47 0.79 -15.83
C ASN A 227 -15.93 1.00 -14.41
N PHE A 228 -15.48 2.21 -14.13
CA PHE A 228 -14.98 2.62 -12.83
C PHE A 228 -16.04 3.44 -12.09
N LEU A 229 -16.35 2.98 -10.88
CA LEU A 229 -17.37 3.56 -10.01
C LEU A 229 -16.76 3.89 -8.65
N ALA A 230 -17.23 4.96 -8.03
CA ALA A 230 -17.03 5.20 -6.60
C ALA A 230 -18.29 4.78 -5.83
N ARG A 231 -18.28 3.59 -5.23
CA ARG A 231 -19.42 3.07 -4.45
C ARG A 231 -18.96 2.28 -3.23
N SER A 232 -19.79 2.24 -2.20
CA SER A 232 -19.58 1.43 -1.00
C SER A 232 -20.91 0.88 -0.50
N CYS A 233 -20.90 -0.33 0.04
CA CYS A 233 -22.02 -0.91 0.75
C CYS A 233 -22.28 -0.13 2.06
N ASN A 234 -23.56 0.00 2.40
CA ASN A 234 -24.01 0.61 3.66
C ASN A 234 -23.64 -0.21 4.91
N TYR A 235 -23.48 -1.53 4.76
CA TYR A 235 -23.07 -2.44 5.83
C TYR A 235 -22.01 -3.40 5.31
N TRP A 236 -20.88 -3.49 6.02
CA TRP A 236 -19.79 -4.41 5.67
C TRP A 236 -19.77 -5.67 6.54
N ALA A 237 -20.48 -5.63 7.66
CA ALA A 237 -20.64 -6.72 8.59
C ALA A 237 -22.12 -6.81 9.01
N LEU A 238 -22.71 -7.99 8.86
CA LEU A 238 -24.04 -8.30 9.37
C LEU A 238 -24.00 -9.65 10.07
N ASN A 239 -24.15 -9.65 11.39
CA ASN A 239 -24.00 -10.83 12.24
C ASN A 239 -22.64 -11.52 12.05
N ARG A 240 -22.63 -12.67 11.38
CA ARG A 240 -21.44 -13.50 11.13
C ARG A 240 -21.06 -13.53 9.63
N VAL A 241 -21.63 -12.62 8.85
CA VAL A 241 -21.35 -12.46 7.42
C VAL A 241 -20.67 -11.12 7.21
N LEU A 242 -19.58 -11.15 6.46
CA LEU A 242 -18.69 -10.02 6.22
C LEU A 242 -18.44 -9.88 4.72
N ILE A 243 -18.27 -8.65 4.25
CA ILE A 243 -17.82 -8.34 2.90
C ILE A 243 -16.58 -7.44 2.99
N VAL A 244 -15.59 -7.67 2.12
CA VAL A 244 -14.28 -6.99 2.13
C VAL A 244 -13.79 -6.72 0.71
N GLY A 245 -12.93 -5.71 0.52
CA GLY A 245 -12.41 -5.31 -0.79
C GLY A 245 -13.52 -4.95 -1.77
N ASP A 246 -13.36 -5.32 -3.04
CA ASP A 246 -14.32 -5.06 -4.13
C ASP A 246 -15.76 -5.52 -3.85
N ALA A 247 -15.96 -6.47 -2.93
CA ALA A 247 -17.30 -6.89 -2.53
C ALA A 247 -18.02 -5.85 -1.65
N ALA A 248 -17.26 -5.00 -0.95
CA ALA A 248 -17.74 -3.98 -0.04
C ALA A 248 -17.65 -2.56 -0.63
N HIS A 249 -16.65 -2.29 -1.47
CA HIS A 249 -16.43 -0.97 -2.06
C HIS A 249 -15.66 -1.05 -3.37
N VAL A 250 -15.86 -0.07 -4.25
CA VAL A 250 -15.16 0.06 -5.52
C VAL A 250 -14.62 1.48 -5.65
N PHE A 251 -13.44 1.59 -6.28
CA PHE A 251 -12.71 2.83 -6.44
C PHE A 251 -12.60 3.24 -7.91
N PRO A 252 -12.50 4.56 -8.20
CA PRO A 252 -11.93 5.03 -9.44
C PRO A 252 -10.48 4.54 -9.64
N PRO A 253 -9.93 4.56 -10.87
CA PRO A 253 -8.65 3.94 -11.18
C PRO A 253 -7.42 4.71 -10.64
N PHE A 254 -7.61 5.87 -10.03
CA PHE A 254 -6.50 6.75 -9.64
C PHE A 254 -5.82 6.29 -8.35
N GLY A 255 -4.48 6.32 -8.34
CA GLY A 255 -3.69 6.11 -7.12
C GLY A 255 -3.56 4.68 -6.61
N GLY A 256 -3.96 3.66 -7.39
CA GLY A 256 -3.77 2.24 -7.02
C GLY A 256 -4.49 1.82 -5.73
N GLN A 257 -5.57 2.54 -5.37
CA GLN A 257 -6.20 2.40 -4.05
C GLN A 257 -7.10 1.17 -3.90
N GLY A 258 -7.63 0.58 -4.98
CA GLY A 258 -8.55 -0.55 -4.89
C GLY A 258 -7.99 -1.77 -4.15
N ILE A 259 -6.93 -2.38 -4.70
CA ILE A 259 -6.28 -3.55 -4.10
C ILE A 259 -5.70 -3.23 -2.71
N THR A 260 -5.11 -2.05 -2.56
CA THR A 260 -4.48 -1.62 -1.30
C THR A 260 -5.53 -1.42 -0.20
N SER A 261 -6.67 -0.80 -0.51
CA SER A 261 -7.77 -0.66 0.44
C SER A 261 -8.31 -2.04 0.86
N GLY A 262 -8.45 -2.96 -0.09
CA GLY A 262 -8.78 -4.35 0.21
C GLY A 262 -7.76 -5.02 1.15
N PHE A 263 -6.46 -4.79 0.95
CA PHE A 263 -5.43 -5.32 1.85
C PHE A 263 -5.52 -4.76 3.27
N ARG A 264 -5.85 -3.49 3.41
CA ARG A 264 -6.08 -2.86 4.71
C ARG A 264 -7.35 -3.40 5.38
N ASP A 265 -8.40 -3.70 4.62
CA ASP A 265 -9.60 -4.38 5.13
C ASP A 265 -9.22 -5.74 5.74
N ALA A 266 -8.48 -6.55 4.99
CA ALA A 266 -8.01 -7.87 5.42
C ALA A 266 -7.13 -7.77 6.68
N THR A 267 -6.19 -6.83 6.71
CA THR A 267 -5.26 -6.65 7.83
C THR A 267 -5.99 -6.26 9.12
N GLY A 268 -6.90 -5.27 9.05
CA GLY A 268 -7.71 -4.88 10.20
C GLY A 268 -8.72 -5.94 10.64
N LEU A 269 -9.13 -6.84 9.75
CA LEU A 269 -10.08 -7.91 10.06
C LEU A 269 -9.39 -9.15 10.66
N ALA A 270 -8.18 -9.49 10.20
CA ALA A 270 -7.48 -10.72 10.58
C ALA A 270 -7.30 -10.87 12.10
N TRP A 271 -6.82 -9.83 12.77
CA TRP A 271 -6.62 -9.87 14.22
C TRP A 271 -7.94 -9.95 14.99
N ARG A 272 -9.01 -9.32 14.49
CA ARG A 272 -10.35 -9.36 15.10
C ARG A 272 -10.98 -10.73 14.97
N LEU A 273 -10.83 -11.37 13.82
CA LEU A 273 -11.27 -12.75 13.62
C LEU A 273 -10.47 -13.72 14.49
N CYS A 274 -9.16 -13.51 14.65
CA CYS A 274 -8.35 -14.24 15.62
C CYS A 274 -8.87 -14.05 17.05
N HIS A 275 -9.17 -12.81 17.44
CA HIS A 275 -9.75 -12.50 18.75
C HIS A 275 -11.08 -13.23 18.98
N LEU A 276 -12.01 -13.17 18.01
CA LEU A 276 -13.30 -13.87 18.08
C LEU A 276 -13.15 -15.39 18.11
N TYR A 277 -12.13 -15.94 17.44
CA TYR A 277 -11.84 -17.36 17.44
C TYR A 277 -11.34 -17.82 18.82
N ARG A 278 -10.41 -17.07 19.41
CA ARG A 278 -9.89 -17.32 20.76
C ARG A 278 -10.94 -17.07 21.85
N ASN A 279 -11.83 -16.09 21.62
CA ASN A 279 -12.86 -15.65 22.57
C ASN A 279 -14.28 -15.69 21.96
N PRO A 280 -14.91 -16.88 21.82
CA PRO A 280 -16.20 -17.03 21.13
C PRO A 280 -17.38 -16.29 21.78
N LYS A 281 -17.25 -15.87 23.05
CA LYS A 281 -18.27 -15.12 23.80
C LYS A 281 -18.22 -13.62 23.55
N THR A 282 -17.16 -13.10 22.91
CA THR A 282 -17.05 -11.69 22.56
C THR A 282 -18.20 -11.26 21.65
N ASP A 283 -18.73 -10.06 21.88
CA ASP A 283 -19.76 -9.47 21.03
C ASP A 283 -19.20 -9.15 19.64
N HIS A 284 -19.45 -10.07 18.71
CA HIS A 284 -18.98 -9.96 17.34
C HIS A 284 -19.60 -8.76 16.60
N GLN A 285 -20.81 -8.33 16.96
CA GLN A 285 -21.42 -7.17 16.30
C GLN A 285 -20.68 -5.89 16.65
N LYS A 286 -20.37 -5.67 17.94
CA LYS A 286 -19.60 -4.49 18.38
C LYS A 286 -18.20 -4.47 17.78
N LEU A 287 -17.46 -5.58 17.89
CA LEU A 287 -16.09 -5.66 17.37
C LEU A 287 -16.03 -5.38 15.85
N LEU A 288 -16.93 -6.00 15.07
CA LEU A 288 -16.96 -5.84 13.62
C LEU A 288 -17.54 -4.48 13.19
N ARG A 289 -18.39 -3.86 14.00
CA ARG A 289 -18.81 -2.46 13.80
C ARG A 289 -17.63 -1.52 13.99
N GLY A 290 -16.80 -1.71 15.02
CA GLY A 290 -15.57 -0.94 15.21
C GLY A 290 -14.63 -1.04 14.01
N TRP A 291 -14.42 -2.25 13.49
CA TRP A 291 -13.68 -2.47 12.25
C TRP A 291 -14.26 -1.67 11.08
N TYR A 292 -15.57 -1.78 10.82
CA TYR A 292 -16.21 -1.02 9.75
C TYR A 292 -16.02 0.49 9.91
N LEU A 293 -16.13 1.03 11.13
CA LEU A 293 -15.94 2.46 11.38
C LEU A 293 -14.51 2.93 11.09
N GLU A 294 -13.48 2.15 11.45
CA GLU A 294 -12.09 2.45 11.06
C GLU A 294 -11.95 2.43 9.53
N ARG A 295 -12.41 1.35 8.89
CA ARG A 295 -12.29 1.19 7.44
C ARG A 295 -13.04 2.28 6.68
N LYS A 296 -14.21 2.70 7.18
CA LYS A 296 -15.01 3.78 6.60
C LYS A 296 -14.24 5.10 6.59
N GLN A 297 -13.57 5.48 7.67
CA GLN A 297 -12.77 6.71 7.71
C GLN A 297 -11.67 6.69 6.63
N GLN A 298 -10.93 5.59 6.52
CA GLN A 298 -9.88 5.49 5.51
C GLN A 298 -10.44 5.43 4.08
N LEU A 299 -11.57 4.74 3.88
CA LEU A 299 -12.27 4.67 2.61
C LEU A 299 -12.71 6.06 2.16
N GLU A 300 -13.35 6.84 3.02
CA GLU A 300 -13.83 8.19 2.72
C GLU A 300 -12.67 9.11 2.34
N HIS A 301 -11.57 9.06 3.10
CA HIS A 301 -10.36 9.81 2.77
C HIS A 301 -9.77 9.40 1.42
N SER A 302 -9.67 8.09 1.17
CA SER A 302 -9.10 7.55 -0.06
C SER A 302 -9.99 7.86 -1.28
N LEU A 303 -11.31 7.74 -1.15
CA LEU A 303 -12.27 8.10 -2.19
C LEU A 303 -12.22 9.58 -2.49
N ALA A 304 -12.23 10.45 -1.47
CA ALA A 304 -12.13 11.90 -1.67
C ALA A 304 -10.85 12.28 -2.42
N ALA A 305 -9.70 11.73 -2.03
CA ALA A 305 -8.43 11.95 -2.72
C ALA A 305 -8.46 11.42 -4.16
N THR A 306 -9.01 10.21 -4.37
CA THR A 306 -9.07 9.55 -5.67
C THR A 306 -9.98 10.30 -6.64
N ILE A 307 -11.15 10.76 -6.18
CA ILE A 307 -12.10 11.53 -7.00
C ILE A 307 -11.50 12.89 -7.36
N ARG A 308 -10.90 13.59 -6.37
CA ARG A 308 -10.22 14.87 -6.62
C ARG A 308 -9.10 14.72 -7.65
N ASN A 309 -8.33 13.64 -7.58
CA ASN A 309 -7.32 13.33 -8.59
C ASN A 309 -7.92 13.04 -9.96
N GLY A 310 -9.04 12.31 -10.00
CA GLY A 310 -9.82 12.09 -11.22
C GLY A 310 -10.24 13.41 -11.85
N GLU A 311 -10.96 14.26 -11.13
CA GLU A 311 -11.40 15.59 -11.59
C GLU A 311 -10.24 16.48 -12.05
N PHE A 312 -9.06 16.33 -11.44
CA PHE A 312 -7.86 17.05 -11.81
C PHE A 312 -7.28 16.59 -13.16
N VAL A 313 -7.22 15.27 -13.36
CA VAL A 313 -6.64 14.62 -14.54
C VAL A 313 -7.61 14.64 -15.72
N THR A 314 -8.89 14.37 -15.48
CA THR A 314 -9.93 14.22 -16.50
C THR A 314 -10.66 15.51 -16.83
N ASN A 315 -10.17 16.66 -16.34
CA ASN A 315 -10.82 17.95 -16.55
C ASN A 315 -10.92 18.29 -18.05
N SER A 316 -12.14 18.37 -18.56
CA SER A 316 -12.43 18.71 -19.95
C SER A 316 -12.43 20.22 -20.23
N ASN A 317 -12.34 21.07 -19.21
CA ASN A 317 -12.34 22.52 -19.39
C ASN A 317 -10.96 23.06 -19.75
N PHE A 318 -10.86 23.68 -20.93
CA PHE A 318 -9.62 24.25 -21.47
C PHE A 318 -8.94 25.27 -20.53
N PHE A 319 -9.68 26.23 -19.96
CA PHE A 319 -9.10 27.26 -19.10
C PHE A 319 -8.58 26.68 -17.78
N LYS A 320 -9.30 25.71 -17.21
CA LYS A 320 -8.84 24.99 -16.01
C LYS A 320 -7.57 24.20 -16.31
N ALA A 321 -7.52 23.52 -17.46
CA ALA A 321 -6.33 22.78 -17.90
C ALA A 321 -5.12 23.72 -18.12
N PHE A 322 -5.34 24.87 -18.78
CA PHE A 322 -4.30 25.87 -18.99
C PHE A 322 -3.71 26.37 -17.66
N PHE A 323 -4.55 26.82 -16.73
CA PHE A 323 -4.08 27.33 -15.44
C PHE A 323 -3.36 26.24 -14.63
N ARG A 324 -3.93 25.03 -14.61
CA ARG A 324 -3.33 23.85 -14.00
C ARG A 324 -1.90 23.62 -14.52
N ASP A 325 -1.72 23.58 -15.83
CA ASP A 325 -0.42 23.27 -16.46
C ASP A 325 0.62 24.36 -16.14
N TRP A 326 0.22 25.63 -16.10
CA TRP A 326 1.09 26.73 -15.68
C TRP A 326 1.50 26.67 -14.21
N VAL A 327 0.55 26.38 -13.32
CA VAL A 327 0.84 26.20 -11.88
C VAL A 327 1.84 25.08 -11.69
N LEU A 328 1.61 23.95 -12.38
CA LEU A 328 2.48 22.78 -12.28
C LEU A 328 3.88 23.05 -12.82
N TRP A 329 3.99 23.74 -13.95
CA TRP A 329 5.27 24.19 -14.48
C TRP A 329 6.00 25.09 -13.48
N ALA A 330 5.32 26.08 -12.90
CA ALA A 330 5.90 26.99 -11.91
C ALA A 330 6.36 26.24 -10.65
N MET A 331 5.60 25.24 -10.19
CA MET A 331 5.98 24.39 -9.05
C MET A 331 7.28 23.62 -9.28
N GLN A 332 7.61 23.27 -10.52
CA GLN A 332 8.88 22.58 -10.84
C GLN A 332 10.11 23.49 -10.69
N LEU A 333 9.93 24.81 -10.71
CA LEU A 333 11.02 25.79 -10.56
C LEU A 333 11.47 25.96 -9.11
N VAL A 334 10.65 25.56 -8.14
CA VAL A 334 10.92 25.75 -6.70
C VAL A 334 11.21 24.40 -6.04
N PRO A 335 12.48 24.07 -5.73
CA PRO A 335 12.85 22.76 -5.18
C PRO A 335 12.18 22.41 -3.85
N SER A 336 11.81 23.39 -3.02
CA SER A 336 11.08 23.15 -1.77
C SER A 336 9.62 22.73 -2.02
N TRP A 337 8.96 23.28 -3.04
CA TRP A 337 7.60 22.91 -3.42
C TRP A 337 7.57 21.54 -4.08
N LYS A 338 8.51 21.27 -4.96
CA LYS A 338 8.75 19.93 -5.52
C LYS A 338 8.97 18.87 -4.42
N ARG A 339 9.77 19.19 -3.40
CA ARG A 339 9.96 18.30 -2.23
C ARG A 339 8.68 18.09 -1.42
N ARG A 340 7.82 19.11 -1.30
CA ARG A 340 6.52 18.98 -0.61
C ARG A 340 5.57 18.06 -1.38
N THR A 341 5.52 18.17 -2.71
CA THR A 341 4.70 17.27 -3.54
C THR A 341 5.18 15.83 -3.50
N ASP A 342 6.50 15.60 -3.49
CA ASP A 342 7.07 14.26 -3.37
C ASP A 342 6.78 13.61 -2.00
N LYS A 343 6.59 14.42 -0.94
CA LYS A 343 6.26 13.96 0.41
C LYS A 343 4.76 13.81 0.68
N ALA A 344 3.88 14.44 -0.11
CA ALA A 344 2.44 14.51 0.16
C ALA A 344 1.76 13.12 0.23
N GLY A 345 2.32 12.10 -0.44
CA GLY A 345 1.83 10.72 -0.38
C GLY A 345 2.31 9.88 0.82
N ARG A 346 3.15 10.43 1.70
CA ARG A 346 3.75 9.71 2.85
C ARG A 346 3.17 10.11 4.21
N ALA A 347 2.11 10.92 4.23
CA ALA A 347 1.48 11.36 5.48
C ALA A 347 0.94 10.16 6.27
N THR A 348 1.22 10.13 7.56
CA THR A 348 0.85 9.02 8.43
C THR A 348 -0.65 9.03 8.66
N THR A 349 -1.29 7.89 8.37
CA THR A 349 -2.73 7.73 8.56
C THR A 349 -3.04 7.72 10.04
N ARG A 350 -3.99 8.57 10.48
CA ARG A 350 -4.52 8.58 11.83
C ARG A 350 -6.04 8.51 11.79
N TYR A 351 -6.62 7.61 12.57
CA TYR A 351 -8.07 7.56 12.77
C TYR A 351 -8.52 8.62 13.77
N HIS A 352 -9.65 9.25 13.47
CA HIS A 352 -10.40 10.03 14.44
C HIS A 352 -11.17 9.08 15.35
N HIS A 353 -11.07 9.30 16.66
CA HIS A 353 -11.73 8.45 17.64
C HIS A 353 -13.26 8.59 17.54
N LEU A 354 -13.94 7.45 17.55
CA LEU A 354 -15.39 7.32 17.67
C LEU A 354 -15.68 6.26 18.74
N PRO A 355 -16.84 6.30 19.42
CA PRO A 355 -17.22 5.25 20.36
C PRO A 355 -17.12 3.85 19.74
N GLY A 356 -16.43 2.93 20.43
CA GLY A 356 -16.18 1.56 20.00
C GLY A 356 -14.98 1.37 19.06
N LEU A 357 -14.14 2.40 18.86
CA LEU A 357 -12.86 2.22 18.18
C LEU A 357 -11.78 1.74 19.16
N PRO A 358 -11.00 0.70 18.83
CA PRO A 358 -10.06 0.11 19.77
C PRO A 358 -8.71 0.83 19.82
N PHE A 359 -8.70 2.05 20.38
CA PHE A 359 -7.51 2.83 20.73
C PHE A 359 -7.85 3.98 21.68
N LEU A 360 -6.87 4.44 22.45
CA LEU A 360 -7.04 5.52 23.43
C LEU A 360 -6.50 6.86 22.88
N PRO A 361 -7.36 7.82 22.50
CA PRO A 361 -6.92 9.08 21.90
C PRO A 361 -6.10 9.95 22.85
N GLU A 362 -6.39 9.93 24.16
CA GLU A 362 -5.67 10.67 25.20
C GLU A 362 -4.21 10.22 25.38
N TYR A 363 -3.91 8.97 25.00
CA TYR A 363 -2.55 8.42 24.93
C TYR A 363 -2.01 8.41 23.49
N GLY A 364 -2.54 9.25 22.60
CA GLY A 364 -2.01 9.41 21.24
C GLY A 364 -2.32 8.26 20.28
N GLY A 365 -3.26 7.37 20.62
CA GLY A 365 -3.69 6.24 19.80
C GLY A 365 -4.31 6.62 18.45
N GLY A 366 -4.56 5.60 17.63
CA GLY A 366 -5.20 5.72 16.32
C GLY A 366 -4.25 6.05 15.17
N VAL A 367 -2.95 6.21 15.43
CA VAL A 367 -1.93 6.45 14.39
C VAL A 367 -1.39 5.13 13.82
N ASN A 368 -1.24 5.03 12.51
CA ASN A 368 -0.54 3.92 11.85
C ASN A 368 0.96 4.07 12.13
N LEU A 369 1.55 3.13 12.86
CA LEU A 369 2.96 3.19 13.25
C LEU A 369 3.86 3.23 12.02
N ALA A 370 4.79 4.19 11.98
CA ALA A 370 5.79 4.27 10.92
C ALA A 370 6.68 3.02 10.90
N GLN A 371 7.13 2.63 9.71
CA GLN A 371 8.17 1.64 9.54
C GLN A 371 9.52 2.34 9.33
N VAL A 372 10.54 1.91 10.06
CA VAL A 372 11.93 2.38 9.92
C VAL A 372 12.87 1.18 9.79
N TYR A 373 14.10 1.42 9.36
CA TYR A 373 15.16 0.43 9.38
C TYR A 373 15.65 0.27 10.81
N ALA A 374 15.93 -0.96 11.18
CA ALA A 374 16.44 -1.30 12.49
C ALA A 374 17.52 -2.37 12.37
N ARG A 375 18.36 -2.41 13.38
CA ARG A 375 19.44 -3.39 13.52
C ARG A 375 19.29 -4.07 14.88
N PRO A 376 19.03 -5.39 14.91
CA PRO A 376 19.06 -6.16 16.14
C PRO A 376 20.43 -6.04 16.82
N LEU A 377 20.43 -5.82 18.13
CA LEU A 377 21.64 -5.72 18.94
C LEU A 377 22.04 -7.08 19.54
N ASP A 378 21.15 -8.06 19.50
CA ASP A 378 21.33 -9.45 19.89
C ASP A 378 21.66 -10.37 18.70
N GLY A 379 21.66 -9.83 17.47
CA GLY A 379 21.89 -10.56 16.22
C GLY A 379 23.25 -10.30 15.56
N PRO A 380 23.49 -10.88 14.37
CA PRO A 380 24.72 -10.67 13.62
C PRO A 380 24.98 -9.19 13.35
N ALA A 381 26.25 -8.79 13.48
CA ALA A 381 26.70 -7.41 13.44
C ALA A 381 26.58 -6.70 12.07
N ASP A 382 25.75 -7.15 11.14
CA ASP A 382 25.47 -6.45 9.87
C ASP A 382 24.01 -6.58 9.41
N ALA A 383 23.14 -7.26 10.17
CA ALA A 383 21.76 -7.51 9.73
C ALA A 383 20.88 -6.26 9.92
N VAL A 384 20.61 -5.54 8.83
CA VAL A 384 19.58 -4.49 8.81
C VAL A 384 18.24 -5.10 8.40
N THR A 385 17.17 -4.73 9.08
CA THR A 385 15.81 -5.20 8.84
C THR A 385 14.79 -4.08 9.01
N PHE A 386 13.50 -4.38 8.82
CA PHE A 386 12.42 -3.45 9.08
C PHE A 386 11.89 -3.60 10.51
N THR A 387 11.48 -2.50 11.14
CA THR A 387 10.85 -2.55 12.47
C THR A 387 9.60 -3.41 12.53
N ASP A 388 8.79 -3.43 11.46
CA ASP A 388 7.60 -4.30 11.40
C ASP A 388 7.96 -5.79 11.60
N ASP A 389 9.09 -6.25 11.04
CA ASP A 389 9.52 -7.66 11.14
C ASP A 389 10.01 -8.01 12.56
N LEU A 390 10.47 -7.01 13.31
CA LEU A 390 10.86 -7.16 14.72
C LEU A 390 9.63 -7.10 15.64
N ILE A 391 8.74 -6.14 15.42
CA ILE A 391 7.56 -5.91 16.26
C ILE A 391 6.55 -7.05 16.07
N PHE A 392 6.33 -7.50 14.84
CA PHE A 392 5.33 -8.51 14.47
C PHE A 392 5.96 -9.80 13.93
N GLY A 393 7.16 -10.15 14.40
CA GLY A 393 7.88 -11.34 13.98
C GLY A 393 7.03 -12.62 14.08
N ARG A 394 7.26 -13.60 13.19
CA ARG A 394 6.42 -14.80 13.02
C ARG A 394 6.17 -15.64 14.29
N ASN A 395 7.08 -15.55 15.26
CA ASN A 395 7.00 -16.29 16.52
C ASN A 395 6.10 -15.60 17.54
N LYS A 396 5.72 -14.34 17.30
CA LYS A 396 4.86 -13.54 18.17
C LYS A 396 3.40 -13.78 17.86
N LYS A 397 2.58 -13.92 18.89
CA LYS A 397 1.18 -14.38 18.81
C LYS A 397 0.21 -13.46 19.55
N GLY A 398 0.71 -12.49 20.30
CA GLY A 398 -0.09 -11.41 20.88
C GLY A 398 -0.76 -10.57 19.79
N ILE A 399 -2.03 -10.25 20.00
CA ILE A 399 -2.81 -9.38 19.11
C ILE A 399 -2.30 -7.92 19.18
N VAL A 400 -1.74 -7.54 20.32
CA VAL A 400 -1.13 -6.25 20.59
C VAL A 400 0.30 -6.49 21.07
N GLN A 401 1.23 -5.78 20.44
CA GLN A 401 2.66 -5.86 20.69
C GLN A 401 3.12 -4.67 21.51
N LEU A 402 3.98 -4.92 22.50
CA LEU A 402 4.61 -3.87 23.28
C LEU A 402 5.92 -3.44 22.60
N LEU A 403 5.95 -2.21 22.10
CA LEU A 403 7.14 -1.54 21.61
C LEU A 403 7.64 -0.55 22.67
N ILE A 404 8.88 -0.70 23.11
CA ILE A 404 9.52 0.16 24.09
C ILE A 404 10.57 1.00 23.38
N ILE A 405 10.48 2.31 23.51
CA ILE A 405 11.36 3.27 22.84
C ILE A 405 12.25 3.93 23.89
N VAL A 406 13.56 3.87 23.67
CA VAL A 406 14.56 4.54 24.52
C VAL A 406 15.52 5.34 23.66
N ASP A 407 16.09 6.41 24.20
CA ASP A 407 17.02 7.27 23.44
C ASP A 407 18.45 6.71 23.45
N LYS A 408 18.85 5.97 24.49
CA LYS A 408 20.20 5.42 24.64
C LYS A 408 20.18 3.97 25.10
N ALA A 409 21.20 3.20 24.72
CA ALA A 409 21.34 1.81 25.13
C ALA A 409 21.42 1.63 26.66
N SER A 410 22.01 2.60 27.38
CA SER A 410 22.07 2.60 28.85
C SER A 410 20.70 2.61 29.55
N GLN A 411 19.64 3.00 28.84
CA GLN A 411 18.26 3.03 29.37
C GLN A 411 17.53 1.69 29.19
N VAL A 412 18.10 0.74 28.43
CA VAL A 412 17.46 -0.55 28.14
C VAL A 412 17.18 -1.33 29.41
N GLY A 413 18.17 -1.48 30.30
CA GLY A 413 17.99 -2.23 31.56
C GLY A 413 16.85 -1.67 32.41
N ILE A 414 16.84 -0.36 32.62
CA ILE A 414 15.80 0.36 33.38
C ILE A 414 14.42 0.16 32.72
N ALA A 415 14.33 0.27 31.39
CA ALA A 415 13.06 0.09 30.68
C ALA A 415 12.54 -1.37 30.74
N VAL A 416 13.45 -2.35 30.78
CA VAL A 416 13.10 -3.76 30.98
C VAL A 416 12.54 -3.99 32.38
N GLU A 417 13.20 -3.47 33.42
CA GLU A 417 12.74 -3.58 34.81
C GLU A 417 11.39 -2.87 35.03
N GLU A 418 11.21 -1.69 34.42
CA GLU A 418 9.96 -0.95 34.52
C GLU A 418 8.78 -1.67 33.84
N ALA A 419 9.03 -2.37 32.73
CA ALA A 419 8.00 -3.08 31.95
C ALA A 419 7.84 -4.56 32.37
N GLU A 420 8.71 -5.10 33.23
CA GLU A 420 8.59 -6.46 33.77
C GLU A 420 7.30 -6.63 34.59
N GLY A 421 6.60 -7.76 34.40
CA GLY A 421 5.35 -8.07 35.10
C GLY A 421 4.13 -7.22 34.70
N VAL A 422 4.32 -6.16 33.92
CA VAL A 422 3.22 -5.31 33.41
C VAL A 422 2.35 -6.05 32.36
N PRO A 423 2.91 -6.87 31.45
CA PRO A 423 2.14 -7.62 30.45
C PRO A 423 1.52 -8.95 30.93
N GLU A 424 1.95 -9.51 32.07
CA GLU A 424 1.46 -10.82 32.56
C GLU A 424 -0.06 -10.82 32.86
N LEU A 425 -0.71 -9.67 32.84
CA LEU A 425 -2.09 -9.46 33.28
C LEU A 425 -3.16 -9.57 32.16
N PHE A 426 -2.80 -9.75 30.88
CA PHE A 426 -3.78 -9.63 29.76
C PHE A 426 -3.87 -10.84 28.82
N GLY A 427 -3.34 -12.00 29.22
CA GLY A 427 -3.56 -13.29 28.57
C GLY A 427 -3.10 -13.36 27.11
N ASP A 428 -4.04 -13.55 26.18
CA ASP A 428 -3.75 -13.75 24.75
C ASP A 428 -3.53 -12.44 23.96
N LEU A 429 -3.80 -11.29 24.58
CA LEU A 429 -3.76 -9.99 23.91
C LEU A 429 -2.34 -9.43 23.81
N VAL A 430 -1.64 -9.33 24.93
CA VAL A 430 -0.24 -8.90 25.04
C VAL A 430 0.53 -10.00 25.76
N ARG A 431 1.70 -10.38 25.25
CA ARG A 431 2.52 -11.46 25.81
C ARG A 431 3.83 -10.90 26.31
N GLU A 432 4.17 -11.19 27.56
CA GLU A 432 5.36 -10.64 28.23
C GLU A 432 6.65 -10.94 27.48
N GLY A 433 6.81 -12.15 26.94
CA GLY A 433 7.99 -12.56 26.17
C GLY A 433 8.04 -12.06 24.73
N GLU A 434 7.16 -11.15 24.30
CA GLU A 434 7.09 -10.69 22.90
C GLU A 434 7.44 -9.20 22.73
N ALA A 435 7.89 -8.50 23.77
CA ALA A 435 8.24 -7.10 23.66
C ALA A 435 9.41 -6.82 22.69
N THR A 436 9.37 -5.68 22.02
CA THR A 436 10.48 -5.16 21.21
C THR A 436 10.97 -3.85 21.80
N LEU A 437 12.27 -3.74 22.07
CA LEU A 437 12.94 -2.51 22.45
C LEU A 437 13.62 -1.90 21.23
N LEU A 438 13.39 -0.61 21.01
CA LEU A 438 14.01 0.18 19.96
C LEU A 438 14.80 1.34 20.56
N VAL A 439 16.11 1.31 20.39
CA VAL A 439 17.04 2.38 20.78
C VAL A 439 17.12 3.40 19.65
N ASN A 440 16.77 4.66 19.92
CA ASN A 440 16.82 5.80 18.99
C ASN A 440 18.22 6.41 18.81
N ASP A 441 19.26 5.57 18.93
CA ASP A 441 20.65 5.94 18.76
C ASP A 441 21.29 5.07 17.67
N LEU A 442 21.77 5.71 16.61
CA LEU A 442 22.47 5.05 15.50
C LEU A 442 23.81 4.44 15.95
N ALA A 443 24.40 4.93 17.04
CA ALA A 443 25.68 4.48 17.56
C ALA A 443 25.58 3.31 18.55
N ALA A 444 24.37 2.93 18.99
CA ALA A 444 24.20 1.88 19.99
C ALA A 444 24.75 0.51 19.52
N THR A 445 25.45 -0.19 20.41
CA THR A 445 26.07 -1.49 20.14
C THR A 445 25.54 -2.59 21.07
N SER A 446 25.85 -3.84 20.73
CA SER A 446 25.46 -5.02 21.52
C SER A 446 26.09 -5.03 22.92
N ASN A 447 27.30 -4.46 23.07
CA ASN A 447 28.00 -4.42 24.35
C ASN A 447 27.32 -3.51 25.37
N ASP A 448 26.50 -2.57 24.91
CA ASP A 448 25.79 -1.60 25.74
C ASP A 448 24.50 -2.16 26.34
N VAL A 449 24.14 -3.40 26.00
CA VAL A 449 22.84 -4.00 26.32
C VAL A 449 23.01 -5.37 26.97
N HIS A 450 22.33 -5.57 28.10
CA HIS A 450 22.13 -6.89 28.70
C HIS A 450 20.76 -7.43 28.29
N GLY A 451 20.74 -8.49 27.49
CA GLY A 451 19.51 -9.06 26.93
C GLY A 451 18.69 -9.84 27.96
N ARG A 452 17.35 -9.72 27.87
CA ARG A 452 16.39 -10.57 28.57
C ARG A 452 15.87 -11.65 27.62
N ARG A 453 15.71 -12.88 28.12
CA ARG A 453 15.28 -14.01 27.30
C ARG A 453 13.86 -13.77 26.73
N GLY A 454 13.73 -13.73 25.41
CA GLY A 454 12.46 -13.59 24.69
C GLY A 454 12.20 -12.20 24.10
N TRP A 455 12.83 -11.16 24.64
CA TRP A 455 12.65 -9.79 24.13
C TRP A 455 13.62 -9.52 22.98
N ILE A 456 13.16 -8.76 21.99
CA ILE A 456 14.02 -8.31 20.90
C ILE A 456 14.54 -6.93 21.26
N VAL A 457 15.87 -6.74 21.26
CA VAL A 457 16.46 -5.41 21.41
C VAL A 457 17.14 -5.01 20.11
N ALA A 458 16.74 -3.87 19.56
CA ALA A 458 17.29 -3.32 18.33
C ALA A 458 17.54 -1.82 18.47
N ARG A 459 18.38 -1.28 17.60
CA ARG A 459 18.48 0.18 17.39
C ARG A 459 17.93 0.57 16.04
N VAL A 460 17.60 1.84 15.88
CA VAL A 460 17.35 2.42 14.55
C VAL A 460 18.61 2.28 13.66
N ALA A 461 18.40 2.17 12.35
CA ALA A 461 19.47 2.11 11.35
C ALA A 461 19.31 3.25 10.34
N SER A 462 20.43 3.74 9.83
CA SER A 462 20.50 4.79 8.81
C SER A 462 20.14 4.26 7.41
N GLY A 463 19.83 5.18 6.49
CA GLY A 463 19.62 4.83 5.09
C GLY A 463 20.87 4.24 4.43
N ASP A 464 22.06 4.69 4.85
CA ASP A 464 23.34 4.18 4.34
C ASP A 464 23.63 2.76 4.82
N GLU A 465 23.25 2.42 6.06
CA GLU A 465 23.30 1.05 6.55
C GLU A 465 22.38 0.14 5.75
N PHE A 466 21.13 0.58 5.51
CA PHE A 466 20.21 -0.18 4.67
C PHE A 466 20.71 -0.34 3.23
N ALA A 467 21.35 0.68 2.65
CA ALA A 467 21.91 0.61 1.31
C ALA A 467 23.04 -0.43 1.17
N ARG A 468 23.72 -0.78 2.28
CA ARG A 468 24.74 -1.85 2.30
C ARG A 468 24.14 -3.24 2.45
N GLU A 469 22.88 -3.36 2.88
CA GLU A 469 22.18 -4.63 3.03
C GLU A 469 21.80 -5.21 1.65
N LYS A 470 22.63 -6.13 1.16
CA LYS A 470 22.51 -6.70 -0.19
C LYS A 470 21.20 -7.45 -0.38
N LYS A 471 20.67 -8.11 0.66
CA LYS A 471 19.44 -8.91 0.53
C LYS A 471 18.22 -8.01 0.28
N LEU A 472 18.11 -6.88 0.97
CA LEU A 472 16.93 -6.01 0.92
C LEU A 472 17.05 -4.87 -0.07
N CYS A 473 18.28 -4.39 -0.32
CA CYS A 473 18.55 -3.21 -1.14
C CYS A 473 19.30 -3.53 -2.46
N GLY A 474 19.84 -4.74 -2.65
CA GLY A 474 20.73 -5.05 -3.78
C GLY A 474 20.16 -4.79 -5.18
N SER A 475 18.84 -4.82 -5.35
CA SER A 475 18.14 -4.52 -6.62
C SER A 475 17.38 -3.19 -6.59
N ARG A 476 17.72 -2.28 -5.68
CA ARG A 476 16.97 -1.06 -5.37
C ARG A 476 17.91 0.15 -5.22
N PRO A 477 17.45 1.38 -5.53
CA PRO A 477 18.23 2.58 -5.30
C PRO A 477 18.34 2.83 -3.80
N SER A 478 19.44 3.48 -3.42
CA SER A 478 19.67 3.89 -2.04
C SER A 478 18.53 4.80 -1.53
N PRO A 479 18.09 4.65 -0.27
CA PRO A 479 17.02 5.47 0.30
C PRO A 479 17.39 6.96 0.32
N ALA A 480 16.64 7.79 -0.41
CA ALA A 480 16.83 9.24 -0.41
C ALA A 480 15.92 9.93 0.63
N ASN A 481 16.48 10.88 1.40
CA ASN A 481 15.77 11.66 2.43
C ASN A 481 15.09 10.80 3.51
N TYR A 482 15.70 9.68 3.86
CA TYR A 482 15.21 8.78 4.89
C TYR A 482 15.36 9.40 6.30
N ASN A 483 14.35 9.22 7.16
CA ASN A 483 14.37 9.65 8.56
C ASN A 483 14.34 8.42 9.49
N ALA A 484 15.45 8.18 10.20
CA ALA A 484 15.58 7.07 11.15
C ALA A 484 14.68 7.24 12.40
N TRP A 485 14.38 8.49 12.78
CA TRP A 485 13.62 8.83 13.98
C TRP A 485 12.11 8.96 13.72
N ARG A 486 11.63 8.58 12.53
CA ARG A 486 10.23 8.77 12.10
C ARG A 486 9.20 8.19 13.07
N ILE A 487 9.48 7.03 13.69
CA ILE A 487 8.60 6.46 14.72
C ILE A 487 8.43 7.45 15.88
N ARG A 488 9.53 7.99 16.42
CA ARG A 488 9.50 8.94 17.54
C ARG A 488 8.78 10.24 17.15
N ASP A 489 9.04 10.74 15.94
CA ASP A 489 8.52 12.03 15.48
C ASP A 489 7.00 12.03 15.24
N GLU A 490 6.40 10.87 14.99
CA GLU A 490 4.97 10.73 14.67
C GLU A 490 4.09 10.30 15.85
N LEU A 491 4.72 9.80 16.92
CA LEU A 491 4.06 9.41 18.17
C LEU A 491 3.81 10.61 19.09
N LYS A 492 3.09 10.38 20.20
CA LYS A 492 2.98 11.34 21.31
C LYS A 492 4.39 11.72 21.78
N ALA A 493 4.61 13.00 22.06
CA ALA A 493 5.89 13.48 22.58
C ALA A 493 6.28 12.70 23.85
N ASN A 494 7.55 12.28 23.94
CA ASN A 494 8.10 11.47 25.03
C ASN A 494 7.45 10.08 25.20
N ALA A 495 6.78 9.55 24.17
CA ALA A 495 6.28 8.17 24.22
C ALA A 495 7.44 7.18 24.43
N LYS A 496 7.32 6.38 25.50
CA LYS A 496 8.28 5.35 25.91
C LYS A 496 7.70 3.94 25.72
N TYR A 497 6.44 3.75 26.09
CA TYR A 497 5.75 2.45 26.02
C TYR A 497 4.59 2.52 25.03
N VAL A 498 4.71 1.79 23.91
CA VAL A 498 3.75 1.87 22.81
C VAL A 498 3.09 0.51 22.63
N LEU A 499 1.76 0.48 22.80
CA LEU A 499 0.93 -0.68 22.50
C LEU A 499 0.49 -0.60 21.04
N VAL A 500 0.90 -1.56 20.22
CA VAL A 500 0.67 -1.56 18.77
C VAL A 500 -0.13 -2.79 18.38
N ARG A 501 -1.28 -2.60 17.75
CA ARG A 501 -2.12 -3.71 17.26
C ARG A 501 -1.44 -4.41 16.09
N ALA A 502 -1.81 -5.66 15.83
CA ALA A 502 -1.31 -6.46 14.70
C ALA A 502 -1.59 -5.83 13.31
N ASP A 503 -2.54 -4.89 13.22
CA ASP A 503 -2.78 -4.08 12.02
C ASP A 503 -1.96 -2.78 11.96
N LYS A 504 -0.95 -2.66 12.83
CA LYS A 504 0.06 -1.58 12.91
C LYS A 504 -0.48 -0.26 13.44
N PHE A 505 -1.75 -0.18 13.83
CA PHE A 505 -2.29 0.98 14.51
C PHE A 505 -1.91 0.97 15.99
N VAL A 506 -1.47 2.13 16.47
CA VAL A 506 -1.15 2.35 17.88
C VAL A 506 -2.44 2.38 18.68
N PHE A 507 -2.53 1.49 19.66
CA PHE A 507 -3.59 1.50 20.67
C PHE A 507 -3.36 2.64 21.67
N ALA A 508 -2.14 2.74 22.21
CA ALA A 508 -1.72 3.80 23.13
C ALA A 508 -0.21 4.00 23.06
N ALA A 509 0.25 5.24 23.23
CA ALA A 509 1.65 5.66 23.30
C ALA A 509 1.88 6.36 24.65
N CYS A 510 2.30 5.59 25.64
CA CYS A 510 2.43 5.97 27.04
C CYS A 510 3.83 6.51 27.35
N ILE A 511 3.94 7.50 28.23
CA ILE A 511 5.23 8.13 28.57
C ILE A 511 5.93 7.51 29.80
N ASN A 512 5.17 6.81 30.63
CA ASN A 512 5.64 6.17 31.87
C ASN A 512 4.87 4.87 32.15
N ARG A 513 5.24 4.19 33.24
CA ARG A 513 4.65 2.91 33.64
C ARG A 513 3.18 3.06 34.04
N GLU A 514 2.82 4.15 34.71
CA GLU A 514 1.44 4.40 35.16
C GLU A 514 0.48 4.54 33.97
N GLU A 515 0.85 5.32 32.94
CA GLU A 515 0.07 5.41 31.70
C GLU A 515 -0.01 4.06 30.97
N LEU A 516 1.06 3.24 31.00
CA LEU A 516 1.06 1.90 30.42
C LEU A 516 0.08 0.97 31.14
N GLU A 517 0.09 0.95 32.46
CA GLU A 517 -0.81 0.13 33.28
C GLU A 517 -2.28 0.51 33.04
N VAL A 518 -2.59 1.82 32.99
CA VAL A 518 -3.94 2.30 32.65
C VAL A 518 -4.35 1.85 31.26
N ALA A 519 -3.50 2.05 30.25
CA ALA A 519 -3.82 1.66 28.88
C ALA A 519 -4.06 0.16 28.75
N LEU A 520 -3.27 -0.66 29.44
CA LEU A 520 -3.44 -2.10 29.45
C LEU A 520 -4.74 -2.54 30.14
N LEU A 521 -5.09 -1.93 31.27
CA LEU A 521 -6.36 -2.20 31.98
C LEU A 521 -7.59 -1.89 31.10
N SER A 522 -7.52 -0.85 30.27
CA SER A 522 -8.58 -0.50 29.32
C SER A 522 -8.63 -1.40 28.07
N LEU A 523 -7.57 -2.17 27.81
CA LEU A 523 -7.41 -2.91 26.55
C LEU A 523 -8.54 -3.93 26.27
N PRO A 524 -8.94 -4.80 27.21
CA PRO A 524 -9.97 -5.80 26.95
C PRO A 524 -11.34 -5.18 26.60
N GLU A 525 -11.75 -4.14 27.31
CA GLU A 525 -13.02 -3.45 27.08
C GLU A 525 -13.00 -2.68 25.74
N CYS A 526 -11.93 -1.93 25.51
CA CYS A 526 -11.78 -1.11 24.30
C CYS A 526 -11.69 -1.99 23.04
N LEU A 527 -10.98 -3.13 23.10
CA LEU A 527 -10.96 -4.10 21.99
C LEU A 527 -12.34 -4.70 21.70
N HIS A 528 -13.21 -4.84 22.69
CA HIS A 528 -14.59 -5.31 22.50
C HIS A 528 -15.54 -4.23 21.95
N GLY A 529 -15.04 -3.02 21.69
CA GLY A 529 -15.81 -1.90 21.15
C GLY A 529 -16.75 -1.27 22.18
N HIS A 530 -16.34 -1.26 23.45
CA HIS A 530 -17.03 -0.54 24.53
C HIS A 530 -16.64 0.93 24.59
#